data_AF-Q9LBV8-F1
#
_entry.id   AF-Q9LBV8-F1
#
_cell.length_a   1.000
_cell.length_b   1.000
_cell.length_c   1.000
_cell.angle_alpha   90.00
_cell.angle_beta   90.00
_cell.angle_gamma   90.00
#
_symmetry.space_group_name_H-M   'P 1'
#
loop_
_entity.id
_entity.type
_entity.pdbx_description
1 polymer ?
#
loop_
_entity_poly.entity_id
_entity_poly.type
_entity_poly.pdbx_seq_one_letter_code
_entity_poly.pdbx_strand_id
1 'polypeptide(L)'
;MGKRTKILATVMAATMLFAGSLVGCGGKSDSGSADGSGKELTVWSHLTTPEVEELNKMASKWGEENGVKVKVVEDKSEMQA
;
A
#
# COMPACT_ATOMS: atom_id res chain seq x y z
N MET A 1 -38.12 -18.38 4.01
CA MET A 1 -36.96 -17.79 3.30
C MET A 1 -37.20 -17.92 1.79
N GLY A 2 -37.48 -16.82 1.11
CA GLY A 2 -37.87 -16.84 -0.30
C GLY A 2 -36.73 -17.36 -1.19
N LYS A 3 -37.08 -18.06 -2.27
CA LYS A 3 -36.13 -18.63 -3.25
C LYS A 3 -35.10 -17.61 -3.77
N ARG A 4 -35.48 -16.33 -3.75
CA ARG A 4 -34.68 -15.15 -4.14
C ARG A 4 -33.57 -14.82 -3.14
N THR A 5 -33.83 -15.01 -1.84
CA THR A 5 -32.86 -14.78 -0.75
C THR A 5 -31.73 -15.81 -0.76
N LYS A 6 -32.02 -17.04 -1.21
CA LYS A 6 -31.01 -18.10 -1.37
C LYS A 6 -30.04 -17.82 -2.51
N ILE A 7 -30.46 -17.15 -3.58
CA ILE A 7 -29.63 -16.83 -4.75
C ILE A 7 -28.70 -15.65 -4.47
N LEU A 8 -29.16 -14.66 -3.69
CA LEU A 8 -28.33 -13.50 -3.33
C LEU A 8 -27.15 -13.89 -2.42
N ALA A 9 -27.35 -14.88 -1.54
CA ALA A 9 -26.29 -15.39 -0.66
C ALA A 9 -25.18 -16.14 -1.41
N THR A 10 -25.51 -16.87 -2.48
CA THR A 10 -24.51 -17.61 -3.28
C THR A 10 -23.63 -16.70 -4.13
N VAL A 11 -24.14 -15.54 -4.56
CA VAL A 11 -23.35 -14.59 -5.37
C VAL A 11 -22.31 -13.84 -4.52
N MET A 12 -22.60 -13.58 -3.24
CA MET A 12 -21.64 -12.91 -2.34
C MET A 12 -20.49 -13.81 -1.89
N ALA A 13 -20.69 -15.14 -1.84
CA ALA A 13 -19.62 -16.08 -1.50
C ALA A 13 -18.61 -16.27 -2.64
N ALA A 14 -19.05 -16.15 -3.90
CA ALA A 14 -18.21 -16.38 -5.08
C ALA A 14 -17.20 -15.24 -5.31
N THR A 15 -17.51 -14.00 -4.90
CA THR A 15 -16.62 -12.84 -5.07
C THR A 15 -15.55 -12.72 -3.98
N MET A 16 -15.75 -13.33 -2.80
CA MET A 16 -14.76 -13.30 -1.71
C MET A 16 -13.58 -14.26 -1.91
N LEU A 17 -13.72 -15.29 -2.76
CA LEU A 17 -12.67 -16.30 -2.95
C LEU A 17 -11.51 -15.84 -3.83
N PHE A 18 -11.69 -14.79 -4.65
CA PHE A 18 -10.63 -14.27 -5.52
C PHE A 18 -9.72 -13.23 -4.84
N ALA A 19 -10.07 -12.75 -3.65
CA ALA A 19 -9.26 -11.76 -2.91
C ALA A 19 -8.27 -12.39 -1.90
N GLY A 20 -8.26 -13.72 -1.76
CA GLY A 20 -7.57 -14.42 -0.67
C GLY A 20 -6.11 -14.82 -0.92
N SER A 21 -5.60 -14.75 -2.16
CA SER A 21 -4.25 -15.23 -2.47
C SER A 21 -3.12 -14.20 -2.33
N LEU A 22 -3.43 -12.97 -1.92
CA LEU A 22 -2.45 -11.89 -1.71
C LEU A 22 -2.49 -11.28 -0.30
N VAL A 23 -3.12 -11.93 0.69
CA VAL A 23 -2.92 -11.55 2.11
C VAL A 23 -1.56 -12.10 2.54
N GLY A 24 -0.54 -11.30 2.23
CA GLY A 24 0.81 -11.49 2.69
C GLY A 24 0.87 -11.54 4.22
N CYS A 25 1.70 -12.46 4.69
CA CYS A 25 2.15 -12.61 6.06
C CYS A 25 2.52 -11.24 6.68
N GLY A 26 1.84 -10.86 7.76
CA GLY A 26 2.06 -9.59 8.45
C GLY A 26 1.15 -9.47 9.66
N GLY A 27 1.39 -10.32 10.66
CA GLY A 27 0.63 -10.26 11.91
C GLY A 27 0.90 -8.96 12.67
N LYS A 28 -0.08 -8.05 12.68
CA LYS A 28 -0.49 -7.26 13.85
C LYS A 28 -1.84 -6.62 13.55
N SER A 29 -2.90 -7.19 14.14
CA SER A 29 -4.22 -6.57 14.17
C SER A 29 -4.17 -5.33 15.06
N ASP A 30 -4.12 -4.16 14.43
CA ASP A 30 -4.48 -2.91 15.09
C ASP A 30 -5.74 -2.38 14.40
N SER A 31 -6.88 -2.62 15.05
CA SER A 31 -8.14 -1.98 14.70
C SER A 31 -8.07 -0.53 15.18
N GLY A 32 -7.32 0.30 14.45
CA GLY A 32 -7.24 1.74 14.64
C GLY A 32 -8.18 2.43 13.65
N SER A 33 -9.17 3.12 14.19
CA SER A 33 -10.12 3.99 13.51
C SER A 33 -9.48 4.85 12.41
N ALA A 34 -10.27 5.11 11.36
CA ALA A 34 -9.99 6.12 10.36
C ALA A 34 -9.67 7.48 11.02
N ASP A 35 -8.38 7.78 11.13
CA ASP A 35 -7.86 9.10 11.48
C ASP A 35 -7.11 9.63 10.25
N GLY A 36 -7.33 10.90 9.91
CA GLY A 36 -6.92 11.55 8.67
C GLY A 36 -5.42 11.76 8.49
N SER A 37 -4.58 10.81 8.86
CA SER A 37 -3.15 10.81 8.54
C SER A 37 -2.96 10.25 7.12
N GLY A 38 -2.70 11.13 6.14
CA GLY A 38 -2.35 10.74 4.78
C GLY A 38 -1.27 9.66 4.77
N LYS A 39 -1.43 8.65 3.90
CA LYS A 39 -0.50 7.52 3.79
C LYS A 39 0.91 8.06 3.52
N GLU A 40 1.92 7.67 4.30
CA GLU A 40 3.31 8.09 4.10
C GLU A 40 4.16 6.93 3.60
N LEU A 41 4.95 7.16 2.54
CA LEU A 41 5.84 6.19 1.91
C LEU A 41 7.28 6.73 1.96
N THR A 42 8.19 6.02 2.63
CA THR A 42 9.62 6.35 2.61
C THR A 42 10.35 5.37 1.71
N VAL A 43 11.03 5.89 0.69
CA VAL A 43 11.84 5.11 -0.27
C VAL A 43 13.32 5.31 0.09
N TRP A 44 14.01 4.22 0.40
CA TRP A 44 15.44 4.22 0.72
C TRP A 44 16.21 3.73 -0.51
N SER A 45 17.23 4.49 -0.93
CA SER A 45 17.98 4.15 -2.14
C SER A 45 19.46 4.46 -1.99
N HIS A 46 20.32 3.56 -2.47
CA HIS A 46 21.77 3.78 -2.61
C HIS A 46 22.16 4.58 -3.86
N LEU A 47 21.21 5.36 -4.41
CA LEU A 47 21.46 6.24 -5.55
C LEU A 47 22.34 7.41 -5.13
N THR A 48 22.97 8.06 -6.11
CA THR A 48 23.70 9.30 -5.85
C THR A 48 22.74 10.42 -5.45
N THR A 49 23.24 11.41 -4.71
CA THR A 49 22.43 12.58 -4.30
C THR A 49 21.65 13.24 -5.47
N PRO A 50 22.23 13.53 -6.66
CA PRO A 50 21.45 14.10 -7.77
C PRO A 50 20.33 13.17 -8.27
N GLU A 51 20.55 11.85 -8.29
CA GLU A 51 19.52 10.89 -8.68
C GLU A 51 18.40 10.80 -7.64
N VAL A 52 18.73 10.89 -6.34
CA VAL A 52 17.74 10.96 -5.26
C VAL A 52 16.87 12.20 -5.39
N GLU A 53 17.43 13.36 -5.75
CA GLU A 53 16.67 14.59 -5.95
C GLU A 53 15.68 14.48 -7.13
N GLU A 54 16.12 13.90 -8.25
CA GLU A 54 15.26 13.67 -9.42
C GLU A 54 14.15 12.65 -9.11
N LEU A 55 14.51 11.55 -8.44
CA LEU A 55 13.55 10.54 -8.01
C LEU A 55 12.53 11.14 -7.03
N ASN A 56 12.98 11.98 -6.10
CA ASN A 56 12.09 12.63 -5.14
C ASN A 56 11.06 13.54 -5.84
N LYS A 57 11.44 14.26 -6.91
CA LYS A 57 10.49 15.06 -7.70
C LYS A 57 9.41 14.18 -8.34
N MET A 58 9.79 13.06 -8.96
CA MET A 58 8.84 12.13 -9.59
C MET A 58 7.94 11.45 -8.56
N ALA A 59 8.53 10.97 -7.48
CA ALA A 59 7.84 10.28 -6.40
C ALA A 59 6.86 11.21 -5.65
N SER A 60 7.22 12.48 -5.48
CA SER A 60 6.33 13.49 -4.88
C SER A 60 5.10 13.74 -5.74
N LYS A 61 5.27 13.90 -7.07
CA LYS A 61 4.14 14.06 -8.00
C LYS A 61 3.20 12.86 -7.98
N TRP A 62 3.76 11.66 -8.06
CA TRP A 62 2.96 10.43 -7.92
C TRP A 62 2.24 10.40 -6.56
N GLY A 63 2.91 10.83 -5.50
CA GLY A 63 2.34 10.93 -4.16
C GLY A 63 1.12 11.86 -4.10
N GLU A 64 1.23 13.07 -4.65
CA GLU A 64 0.13 14.04 -4.73
C GLU A 64 -1.09 13.47 -5.46
N GLU A 65 -0.88 12.78 -6.59
CA GLU A 65 -1.95 12.16 -7.37
C GLU A 65 -2.65 11.01 -6.62
N ASN A 66 -1.94 10.32 -5.74
CA ASN A 66 -2.42 9.13 -5.04
C ASN A 66 -2.82 9.39 -3.58
N GLY A 67 -2.73 10.64 -3.11
CA GLY A 67 -2.97 10.99 -1.71
C GLY A 67 -1.97 10.33 -0.75
N VAL A 68 -0.73 10.15 -1.22
CA VAL A 68 0.39 9.55 -0.48
C VAL A 68 1.50 10.58 -0.33
N LYS A 69 1.97 10.83 0.89
CA LYS A 69 3.18 11.63 1.12
C LYS A 69 4.40 10.75 0.87
N VAL A 70 5.20 11.07 -0.15
CA VAL A 70 6.40 10.28 -0.46
C VAL A 70 7.66 11.04 -0.04
N LYS A 71 8.61 10.32 0.57
CA LYS A 71 9.92 10.82 0.96
C LYS A 71 10.99 9.88 0.42
N VAL A 72 11.90 10.38 -0.40
CA VAL A 72 13.07 9.60 -0.86
C VAL A 72 14.28 9.94 0.02
N VAL A 73 14.97 8.93 0.51
CA VAL A 73 16.13 9.03 1.40
C VAL A 73 17.32 8.34 0.76
N GLU A 74 18.45 9.06 0.71
CA GLU A 74 19.74 8.47 0.34
C GLU A 74 20.18 7.51 1.44
N ASP A 75 20.28 6.23 1.09
CA ASP A 75 20.76 5.20 1.99
C ASP A 75 22.27 5.03 1.83
N LYS A 76 22.99 5.21 2.92
CA LYS A 76 24.45 5.06 3.01
C LYS A 76 24.87 3.85 3.82
N SER A 77 23.92 2.99 4.22
CA SER A 77 24.26 1.74 4.88
C SER A 77 24.99 0.79 3.93
N GLU A 78 25.64 -0.21 4.49
CA GLU A 78 26.13 -1.32 3.68
C GLU A 78 24.92 -2.06 3.08
N MET A 79 24.94 -2.31 1.76
CA MET A 79 23.94 -3.19 1.15
C MET A 79 24.12 -4.59 1.75
N GLN A 80 23.01 -5.20 2.18
CA GLN A 80 23.06 -6.58 2.65
C GLN A 80 23.50 -7.49 1.50
N ALA A 81 24.58 -8.24 1.73
CA ALA A 81 25.20 -9.15 0.78
C ALA A 81 24.46 -10.49 0.67
#